data_AF-A0A971GVV8-F1
#
_entry.id   AF-A0A971GVV8-F1
#
_cell.length_a   1.000
_cell.length_b   1.000
_cell.length_c   1.000
_cell.angle_alpha   90.00
_cell.angle_beta   90.00
_cell.angle_gamma   90.00
#
_symmetry.space_group_name_H-M   'P 1'
#
loop_
_entity.id
_entity.type
_entity.pdbx_description
1 polymer ?
#
loop_
_entity_poly.entity_id
_entity_poly.type
_entity_poly.pdbx_seq_one_letter_code
_entity_poly.pdbx_strand_id
1 'polypeptide(L)'
;MREQFRAQLWQHYQYDELVRGSDADVWPFYDGNQMAARLDELGLLRRGQLGNAALLCLDLASMAQATLRELEANPAVWFKGRALEWLEATARASTAADDRPAASPPS
;
A
#
# COMPACT_ATOMS: atom_id res chain seq x y z
N MET A 1 22.45 -13.18 -15.17
CA MET A 1 22.10 -11.83 -15.68
C MET A 1 20.61 -11.47 -15.55
N ARG A 2 19.72 -12.37 -15.06
CA ARG A 2 18.27 -12.05 -14.82
C ARG A 2 17.96 -11.56 -13.39
N GLU A 3 18.90 -11.68 -12.47
CA GLU A 3 18.66 -11.35 -11.04
C GLU A 3 19.04 -9.91 -10.66
N GLN A 4 19.91 -9.25 -11.43
CA GLN A 4 20.40 -7.91 -11.09
C GLN A 4 19.38 -6.80 -11.35
N PHE A 5 18.39 -7.03 -12.23
CA PHE A 5 17.43 -6.00 -12.63
C PHE A 5 16.29 -5.78 -11.62
N ARG A 6 16.02 -6.74 -10.72
CA ARG A 6 15.02 -6.59 -9.65
C ARG A 6 15.46 -5.58 -8.58
N ALA A 7 16.75 -5.32 -8.44
CA ALA A 7 17.30 -4.51 -7.36
C ALA A 7 17.38 -3.01 -7.68
N GLN A 8 17.39 -2.59 -8.96
CA GLN A 8 17.76 -1.21 -9.31
C GLN A 8 16.59 -0.23 -9.47
N LEU A 9 15.37 -0.69 -9.75
CA LEU A 9 14.25 0.22 -10.06
C LEU A 9 13.58 0.85 -8.83
N TRP A 10 13.94 0.43 -7.61
CA TRP A 10 13.38 0.96 -6.36
C TRP A 10 14.42 1.65 -5.47
N GLN A 11 15.67 1.76 -5.90
CA GLN A 11 16.76 2.37 -5.13
C GLN A 11 16.69 3.91 -5.04
N HIS A 12 15.67 4.55 -5.64
CA HIS A 12 15.56 6.02 -5.70
C HIS A 12 14.41 6.62 -4.88
N TYR A 13 13.64 5.83 -4.15
CA TYR A 13 12.86 6.40 -3.05
C TYR A 13 13.80 6.58 -1.86
N GLN A 14 14.41 7.77 -1.76
CA GLN A 14 15.10 8.22 -0.56
C GLN A 14 14.08 8.32 0.59
N TYR A 15 13.88 7.21 1.30
CA TYR A 15 13.05 7.08 2.49
C TYR A 15 13.64 7.79 3.72
N ASP A 16 14.93 8.14 3.71
CA ASP A 16 15.63 8.65 4.89
C ASP A 16 15.26 10.09 5.30
N GLU A 17 14.69 10.90 4.39
CA GLU A 17 14.43 12.32 4.67
C GLU A 17 13.01 12.62 5.15
N LEU A 18 12.01 11.80 4.79
CA LEU A 18 10.62 11.93 5.24
C LEU A 18 10.39 11.47 6.70
N VAL A 19 11.37 10.77 7.28
CA VAL A 19 11.34 10.13 8.61
C VAL A 19 11.82 11.10 9.71
N ARG A 20 12.35 12.29 9.39
CA ARG A 20 13.01 13.15 10.40
C ARG A 20 12.10 14.12 11.16
N GLY A 21 10.78 14.16 10.89
CA GLY A 21 9.90 15.17 11.50
C GLY A 21 8.44 14.79 11.77
N SER A 22 7.99 13.60 11.36
CA SER A 22 6.73 13.01 11.84
C SER A 22 7.06 11.96 12.89
N ASP A 23 6.07 11.48 13.66
CA ASP A 23 6.22 10.26 14.46
C ASP A 23 6.55 9.07 13.53
N ALA A 24 7.83 8.97 13.17
CA ALA A 24 8.31 8.23 12.02
C ALA A 24 8.14 6.72 12.17
N ASP A 25 7.85 6.27 13.38
CA ASP A 25 7.59 4.88 13.72
C ASP A 25 6.16 4.42 13.38
N VAL A 26 5.24 5.35 13.10
CA VAL A 26 3.80 5.02 12.96
C VAL A 26 3.36 5.01 11.50
N TRP A 27 4.15 5.54 10.57
CA TRP A 27 3.71 5.63 9.18
C TRP A 27 3.68 4.24 8.51
N PRO A 28 2.49 3.73 8.11
CA PRO A 28 2.33 2.34 7.70
C PRO A 28 2.71 2.20 6.22
N PHE A 29 4.00 2.26 5.90
CA PHE A 29 4.48 1.82 4.60
C PHE A 29 4.54 0.29 4.57
N TYR A 30 3.90 -0.32 3.59
CA TYR A 30 4.04 -1.74 3.27
C TYR A 30 5.08 -1.93 2.16
N ASP A 31 5.64 -3.14 2.05
CA ASP A 31 6.63 -3.47 1.02
C ASP A 31 5.98 -3.46 -0.38
N GLY A 32 6.35 -2.47 -1.20
CA GLY A 32 5.84 -2.31 -2.57
C GLY A 32 6.23 -3.45 -3.50
N ASN A 33 7.35 -4.14 -3.29
CA ASN A 33 7.73 -5.31 -4.09
C ASN A 33 6.85 -6.52 -3.75
N GLN A 34 6.56 -6.70 -2.46
CA GLN A 34 5.64 -7.74 -2.00
C GLN A 34 4.23 -7.47 -2.55
N MET A 35 3.77 -6.22 -2.51
CA MET A 35 2.46 -5.85 -3.06
C MET A 35 2.43 -6.02 -4.58
N ALA A 36 3.48 -5.63 -5.29
CA ALA A 36 3.57 -5.84 -6.74
C ALA A 36 3.51 -7.33 -7.11
N ALA A 37 4.19 -8.21 -6.35
CA ALA A 37 4.08 -9.66 -6.55
C ALA A 37 2.65 -10.16 -6.29
N ARG A 38 2.00 -9.66 -5.23
CA ARG A 38 0.61 -10.00 -4.92
C ARG A 38 -0.36 -9.57 -6.02
N LEU A 39 -0.19 -8.37 -6.56
CA LEU A 39 -1.01 -7.86 -7.67
C LEU A 39 -0.79 -8.65 -8.97
N ASP A 40 0.42 -9.19 -9.19
CA ASP A 40 0.71 -10.12 -10.28
C ASP A 40 -0.05 -11.44 -10.12
N GLU A 41 -0.03 -12.02 -8.90
CA GLU A 41 -0.78 -13.24 -8.56
C GLU A 41 -2.29 -13.06 -8.76
N LEU A 42 -2.81 -11.86 -8.48
CA LEU A 42 -4.21 -11.49 -8.71
C LEU A 42 -4.54 -11.22 -10.18
N GLY A 43 -3.55 -11.28 -11.09
CA GLY A 43 -3.74 -11.07 -12.53
C GLY A 43 -3.98 -9.60 -12.91
N LEU A 44 -3.64 -8.66 -12.04
CA LEU A 44 -3.87 -7.22 -12.26
C LEU A 44 -2.72 -6.54 -13.02
N LEU A 45 -1.59 -7.21 -13.16
CA LEU A 45 -0.44 -6.73 -13.92
C LEU A 45 -0.42 -7.36 -15.32
N ARG A 46 -0.36 -6.50 -16.34
CA ARG A 46 -0.09 -6.90 -17.73
C ARG A 46 1.36 -6.60 -18.06
N ARG A 47 2.07 -7.60 -18.57
CA ARG A 47 3.47 -7.49 -18.97
C ARG A 47 3.57 -7.31 -20.48
N GLY A 48 4.48 -6.43 -20.91
CA GLY A 48 4.76 -6.19 -22.31
C GLY A 48 6.24 -5.91 -22.54
N GLN A 49 6.61 -5.74 -23.81
CA GLN A 49 7.97 -5.41 -24.21
C GLN A 49 7.94 -4.33 -25.28
N LEU A 50 8.79 -3.31 -25.12
CA LEU A 50 9.01 -2.27 -26.12
C LEU A 50 10.50 -2.20 -26.43
N GLY A 51 10.90 -2.79 -27.56
CA GLY A 51 12.31 -3.01 -27.88
C GLY A 51 12.98 -3.89 -26.82
N ASN A 52 13.96 -3.35 -26.10
CA ASN A 52 14.65 -4.04 -25.01
C ASN A 52 14.10 -3.69 -23.61
N ALA A 53 13.09 -2.81 -23.51
CA ALA A 53 12.49 -2.42 -22.23
C ALA A 53 11.32 -3.35 -21.86
N ALA A 54 11.29 -3.78 -20.61
CA ALA A 54 10.13 -4.46 -20.03
C ALA A 54 9.10 -3.44 -19.57
N LEU A 55 7.84 -3.64 -19.93
CA LEU A 55 6.72 -2.77 -19.55
C LEU A 55 5.77 -3.50 -18.60
N LEU A 56 5.26 -2.75 -17.63
CA LEU A 56 4.17 -3.14 -16.75
C LEU A 56 3.02 -2.16 -16.96
N CYS A 57 1.84 -2.70 -17.21
CA CYS A 57 0.61 -1.94 -17.35
C CYS A 57 -0.45 -2.51 -16.40
N LEU A 58 -1.13 -1.62 -15.69
CA LEU A 58 -2.19 -1.98 -14.75
C LEU A 58 -3.31 -0.94 -14.84
N ASP A 59 -4.51 -1.35 -14.46
CA ASP A 59 -5.61 -0.42 -14.22
C ASP A 59 -5.48 0.14 -12.79
N LEU A 60 -5.34 1.47 -12.68
CA LEU A 60 -5.02 2.13 -11.41
C LEU A 60 -6.13 1.93 -10.37
N ALA A 61 -7.40 2.04 -10.79
CA ALA A 61 -8.54 1.91 -9.88
C ALA A 61 -8.63 0.48 -9.33
N SER A 62 -8.49 -0.52 -10.20
CA SER A 62 -8.50 -1.93 -9.83
C SER A 62 -7.33 -2.27 -8.91
N MET A 63 -6.14 -1.75 -9.20
CA MET A 63 -4.96 -1.92 -8.37
C MET A 63 -5.14 -1.30 -6.98
N ALA A 64 -5.65 -0.06 -6.90
CA ALA A 64 -5.88 0.60 -5.63
C ALA A 64 -6.92 -0.15 -4.78
N GLN A 65 -8.02 -0.59 -5.39
CA GLN A 65 -9.04 -1.37 -4.69
C GLN A 65 -8.51 -2.72 -4.20
N ALA A 66 -7.75 -3.44 -5.03
CA ALA A 66 -7.16 -4.71 -4.65
C ALA A 66 -6.13 -4.53 -3.52
N THR A 67 -5.31 -3.49 -3.61
CA THR A 67 -4.34 -3.13 -2.57
C THR A 67 -5.05 -2.89 -1.25
N LEU A 68 -6.09 -2.05 -1.22
CA LEU A 68 -6.86 -1.79 0.00
C LEU A 68 -7.44 -3.08 0.60
N ARG A 69 -8.04 -3.94 -0.22
CA ARG A 69 -8.58 -5.24 0.25
C ARG A 69 -7.52 -6.12 0.88
N GLU A 70 -6.32 -6.19 0.28
CA GLU A 70 -5.22 -6.99 0.82
C GLU A 70 -4.71 -6.42 2.16
N LEU A 71 -4.64 -5.10 2.29
CA LEU A 71 -4.25 -4.41 3.52
C LEU A 71 -5.27 -4.60 4.64
N GLU A 72 -6.57 -4.54 4.31
CA GLU A 72 -7.67 -4.73 5.26
C GLU A 72 -7.82 -6.18 5.70
N ALA A 73 -7.67 -7.13 4.77
CA ALA A 73 -7.88 -8.55 5.07
C ALA A 73 -6.81 -9.10 6.03
N ASN A 74 -5.55 -8.70 5.86
CA ASN A 74 -4.43 -9.23 6.64
C ASN A 74 -3.40 -8.14 6.98
N PRO A 75 -3.74 -7.13 7.79
CA PRO A 75 -2.85 -6.00 8.09
C PRO A 75 -1.51 -6.45 8.71
N ALA A 76 -1.49 -7.52 9.49
CA ALA A 76 -0.28 -8.07 10.11
C ALA A 76 0.75 -8.65 9.11
N VAL A 77 0.35 -8.93 7.88
CA VAL A 77 1.27 -9.35 6.80
C VAL A 77 2.03 -8.14 6.25
N TRP A 78 1.37 -6.99 6.20
CA TRP A 78 1.84 -5.80 5.49
C TRP A 78 2.47 -4.76 6.41
N PHE A 79 2.04 -4.71 7.66
CA PHE A 79 2.51 -3.75 8.67
C PHE A 79 3.12 -4.46 9.86
N LYS A 80 4.00 -3.77 10.59
CA LYS A 80 4.71 -4.32 11.75
C LYS A 80 4.80 -3.29 12.88
N GLY A 81 4.95 -3.78 14.10
CA GLY A 81 5.24 -2.97 15.27
C GLY A 81 4.19 -1.89 15.53
N ARG A 82 4.65 -0.66 15.80
CA ARG A 82 3.81 0.47 16.22
C ARG A 82 2.75 0.85 15.19
N ALA A 83 2.97 0.57 13.91
CA ALA A 83 1.96 0.78 12.87
C ALA A 83 0.71 -0.10 13.07
N LEU A 84 0.86 -1.36 13.50
CA LEU A 84 -0.28 -2.24 13.81
C LEU A 84 -1.02 -1.77 15.06
N GLU A 85 -0.28 -1.42 16.12
CA GLU A 85 -0.86 -0.89 17.36
C GLU A 85 -1.69 0.37 17.10
N TRP A 86 -1.18 1.25 16.23
CA TRP A 86 -1.88 2.45 15.81
C TRP A 86 -3.13 2.15 14.98
N LEU A 87 -3.06 1.22 14.03
CA LEU A 87 -4.22 0.79 13.24
C LEU A 87 -5.31 0.23 14.15
N GLU A 88 -4.96 -0.62 15.11
CA GLU A 88 -5.91 -1.17 16.08
C GLU A 88 -6.54 -0.09 16.97
N ALA A 89 -5.73 0.85 17.46
CA ALA A 89 -6.22 1.96 18.28
C ALA A 89 -7.23 2.83 17.49
N THR A 90 -6.93 3.09 16.22
CA THR A 90 -7.76 3.90 15.33
C THR A 90 -9.05 3.17 14.93
N ALA A 91 -8.98 1.87 14.64
CA ALA A 91 -10.15 1.04 14.38
C ALA A 91 -11.12 1.07 15.57
N ARG A 92 -10.63 0.86 16.79
CA ARG A 92 -11.44 0.95 18.02
C ARG A 92 -12.09 2.33 18.20
N ALA A 93 -11.33 3.41 17.96
CA ALA A 93 -11.84 4.77 18.08
C ALA A 93 -12.90 5.12 17.03
N SER A 94 -12.75 4.62 15.80
CA SER A 94 -13.72 4.87 14.72
C SER A 94 -15.05 4.13 14.93
N THR A 95 -15.02 2.92 15.49
CA THR A 95 -16.26 2.19 15.89
C THR A 95 -17.00 2.92 17.02
N ALA A 96 -16.29 3.64 17.89
CA ALA A 96 -16.90 4.46 18.94
C ALA A 96 -17.43 5.82 18.46
N ALA A 97 -17.04 6.27 17.25
CA ALA A 97 -17.37 7.58 16.70
C ALA A 97 -18.41 7.56 15.57
N ASP A 98 -18.95 6.38 15.24
CA ASP A 98 -19.96 6.19 14.20
C ASP A 98 -21.40 6.49 14.66
N ASP A 99 -21.55 7.03 15.88
CA ASP A 99 -22.80 7.64 16.40
C ASP A 99 -23.02 9.08 15.89
N ARG A 100 -22.41 9.47 14.77
CA ARG A 100 -22.67 10.79 14.18
C ARG A 100 -24.05 10.77 13.52
N PRO A 101 -25.00 11.65 13.92
CA PRO A 101 -26.30 11.71 13.26
C PRO A 101 -26.09 12.03 11.78
N ALA A 102 -26.75 11.27 10.90
CA ALA A 102 -26.72 11.49 9.47
C ALA A 102 -27.01 12.96 9.19
N ALA A 103 -26.07 13.65 8.53
CA ALA A 103 -26.27 15.02 8.10
C ALA A 103 -27.45 15.04 7.13
N SER A 104 -28.56 15.68 7.53
CA SER A 104 -29.70 15.88 6.65
C SER A 104 -29.25 16.59 5.37
N PRO A 105 -29.67 16.13 4.18
CA PRO A 105 -29.32 16.79 2.93
C PRO A 105 -29.89 18.22 2.91
N PRO A 106 -29.18 19.18 2.30
CA PRO A 106 -29.71 20.53 2.14
C PRO A 106 -30.96 20.51 1.25
N SER A 107 -31.99 21.22 1.70
CA SER A 107 -33.29 21.40 1.04
C SER A 107 -33.23 22.12 -0.30
#